data_AF-A0A6B3FW66-F1
#
_entry.id   AF-A0A6B3FW66-F1
#
_cell.length_a   1.000
_cell.length_b   1.000
_cell.length_c   1.000
_cell.angle_alpha   90.00
_cell.angle_beta   90.00
_cell.angle_gamma   90.00
#
_symmetry.space_group_name_H-M   'P 1'
#
loop_
_entity.id
_entity.type
_entity.pdbx_description
1 polymer ?
#
loop_
_entity_poly.entity_id
_entity_poly.type
_entity_poly.pdbx_seq_one_letter_code
_entity_poly.pdbx_strand_id
1 'polypeptide(L)'
;QRWTRASFDPSAWLWFAVSGALGAATHVVWDAFTHHSRWGTELLPFLNRSVGGFPVFQFVQYGSSALALVVIGWFVATGLRRAPAVPAPVEVPVLGRRERWGALGLLALCVLAGVVHRCARWYAHFGRVESPLDIIPTACFGAGAGLAAGLLLYGV
;
A
#
# COMPACT_ATOMS: atom_id res chain seq x y z
N GLN A 1 18.94 -20.98 -2.37
CA GLN A 1 20.03 -20.00 -2.12
C GLN A 1 19.87 -19.48 -0.70
N ARG A 2 20.88 -19.64 0.17
CA ARG A 2 20.86 -19.05 1.51
C ARG A 2 21.11 -17.55 1.38
N TRP A 3 20.21 -16.73 1.92
CA TRP A 3 20.37 -15.27 1.97
C TRP A 3 21.43 -14.93 3.01
N THR A 4 22.71 -15.02 2.64
CA THR A 4 23.84 -14.62 3.50
C THR A 4 24.11 -13.13 3.31
N ARG A 5 24.71 -12.42 4.29
CA ARG A 5 25.15 -11.03 4.10
C ARG A 5 26.05 -10.84 2.86
N ALA A 6 26.74 -11.91 2.44
CA ALA A 6 27.59 -11.95 1.25
C ALA A 6 26.81 -12.04 -0.09
N SER A 7 25.50 -12.32 -0.06
CA SER A 7 24.67 -12.45 -1.28
C SER A 7 24.08 -11.12 -1.79
N PHE A 8 24.26 -10.03 -1.03
CA PHE A 8 23.87 -8.70 -1.47
C PHE A 8 25.11 -7.85 -1.75
N ASP A 9 25.36 -7.62 -3.04
CA ASP A 9 26.31 -6.61 -3.50
C ASP A 9 25.95 -5.26 -2.85
N PRO A 10 26.90 -4.53 -2.22
CA PRO A 10 26.67 -3.15 -1.75
C PRO A 10 25.98 -2.26 -2.79
N SER A 11 26.22 -2.51 -4.08
CA SER A 11 25.54 -1.83 -5.17
C SER A 11 24.02 -2.05 -5.16
N ALA A 12 23.55 -3.25 -4.82
CA ALA A 12 22.14 -3.61 -4.77
C ALA A 12 21.43 -2.88 -3.62
N TRP A 13 22.08 -2.76 -2.45
CA TRP A 13 21.57 -1.97 -1.34
C TRP A 13 21.49 -0.47 -1.67
N LEU A 14 22.50 0.05 -2.36
CA LEU A 14 22.49 1.43 -2.82
C LEU A 14 21.35 1.66 -3.81
N TRP A 15 21.19 0.79 -4.82
CA TRP A 15 20.09 0.90 -5.78
C TRP A 15 18.72 0.76 -5.14
N PHE A 16 18.58 -0.11 -4.12
CA PHE A 16 17.37 -0.20 -3.33
C PHE A 16 17.06 1.12 -2.61
N ALA A 17 18.06 1.69 -1.91
CA ALA A 17 17.91 2.96 -1.20
C ALA A 17 17.60 4.13 -2.16
N VAL A 18 18.30 4.22 -3.28
CA VAL A 18 18.08 5.25 -4.32
C VAL A 18 16.69 5.10 -4.92
N SER A 19 16.26 3.89 -5.26
CA SER A 19 14.92 3.64 -5.80
C SER A 19 13.83 4.00 -4.79
N GLY A 20 14.03 3.64 -3.52
CA GLY A 20 13.13 4.02 -2.43
C GLY A 20 13.06 5.54 -2.23
N ALA A 21 14.20 6.22 -2.24
CA ALA A 21 14.29 7.67 -2.10
C ALA A 21 13.62 8.39 -3.28
N LEU A 22 13.86 7.95 -4.51
CA LEU A 22 13.19 8.48 -5.70
C LEU A 22 11.68 8.28 -5.63
N GLY A 23 11.22 7.07 -5.26
CA GLY A 23 9.80 6.78 -5.09
C GLY A 23 9.15 7.68 -4.04
N ALA A 24 9.79 7.85 -2.88
CA ALA A 24 9.32 8.75 -1.83
C ALA A 24 9.30 10.22 -2.27
N ALA A 25 10.33 10.67 -2.98
CA ALA A 25 10.40 12.03 -3.51
C ALA A 25 9.28 12.30 -4.52
N THR A 26 9.05 11.39 -5.48
CA THR A 26 7.93 11.50 -6.42
C THR A 26 6.59 11.54 -5.69
N HIS A 27 6.42 10.73 -4.65
CA HIS A 27 5.20 10.73 -3.85
C HIS A 27 4.97 12.07 -3.14
N VAL A 28 5.98 12.62 -2.47
CA VAL A 28 5.90 13.92 -1.78
C VAL A 28 5.62 15.05 -2.76
N VAL A 29 6.28 15.07 -3.92
CA VAL A 29 6.05 16.08 -4.96
C VAL A 29 4.61 15.99 -5.47
N TRP A 30 4.11 14.78 -5.69
CA TRP A 30 2.73 14.57 -6.15
C TRP A 30 1.69 14.98 -5.11
N ASP A 31 1.93 14.69 -3.82
CA ASP A 31 1.07 15.12 -2.72
C ASP A 31 1.05 16.65 -2.63
N ALA A 32 2.22 17.30 -2.68
CA ALA A 32 2.29 18.74 -2.75
C ALA A 32 1.53 19.29 -3.96
N PHE A 33 1.57 18.64 -5.12
CA PHE A 33 0.85 19.10 -6.31
C PHE A 33 -0.67 18.96 -6.19
N THR A 34 -1.14 17.89 -5.54
CA THR A 34 -2.57 17.51 -5.55
C THR A 34 -3.31 17.85 -4.26
N HIS A 35 -2.65 18.31 -3.21
CA HIS A 35 -3.28 18.65 -1.94
C HIS A 35 -3.87 20.07 -1.94
N HIS A 36 -5.00 20.25 -1.24
CA HIS A 36 -5.63 21.55 -1.05
C HIS A 36 -4.63 22.58 -0.51
N SER A 37 -4.68 23.82 -1.03
CA SER A 37 -3.82 24.95 -0.63
C SER A 37 -2.31 24.64 -0.71
N ARG A 38 -1.92 23.89 -1.74
CA ARG A 38 -0.51 23.68 -2.09
C ARG A 38 -0.25 24.16 -3.52
N TRP A 39 1.04 24.26 -3.87
CA TRP A 39 1.53 24.86 -5.12
C TRP A 39 0.78 24.41 -6.38
N GLY A 40 0.43 23.12 -6.54
CA GLY A 40 -0.27 22.66 -7.75
C GLY A 40 -1.70 23.17 -7.85
N THR A 41 -2.45 23.18 -6.74
CA THR A 41 -3.82 23.74 -6.69
C THR A 41 -3.84 25.27 -6.80
N GLU A 42 -2.78 25.95 -6.38
CA GLU A 42 -2.61 27.40 -6.54
C GLU A 42 -2.24 27.77 -7.99
N LEU A 43 -1.36 26.99 -8.61
CA LEU A 43 -0.92 27.19 -10.00
C LEU A 43 -1.99 26.79 -11.01
N LEU A 44 -2.80 25.77 -10.71
CA LEU A 44 -3.90 25.30 -11.56
C LEU A 44 -5.23 25.37 -10.79
N PRO A 45 -5.87 26.56 -10.73
CA PRO A 45 -7.14 26.74 -10.01
C PRO A 45 -8.27 25.82 -10.47
N PHE A 46 -8.18 25.27 -11.68
CA PHE A 46 -9.09 24.24 -12.18
C PHE A 46 -9.17 23.02 -11.26
N LEU A 47 -8.07 22.65 -10.58
CA LEU A 47 -8.03 21.53 -9.63
C LEU A 47 -8.94 21.73 -8.41
N ASN A 48 -9.22 22.97 -8.05
CA ASN A 48 -10.13 23.33 -6.95
C ASN A 48 -11.60 23.39 -7.38
N ARG A 49 -11.90 23.30 -8.69
CA ARG A 49 -13.29 23.27 -9.15
C ARG A 49 -13.94 21.96 -8.71
N SER A 50 -15.19 22.05 -8.31
CA SER A 50 -15.98 20.87 -7.94
C SER A 50 -16.65 20.25 -9.16
N VAL A 51 -16.53 18.93 -9.27
CA VAL A 51 -17.26 18.10 -10.24
C VAL A 51 -17.93 16.99 -9.45
N GLY A 52 -19.26 16.88 -9.53
CA GLY A 52 -20.01 15.85 -8.80
C GLY A 52 -19.91 15.96 -7.27
N GLY A 53 -19.75 17.18 -6.74
CA GLY A 53 -19.64 17.43 -5.29
C GLY A 53 -18.23 17.29 -4.72
N PHE A 54 -17.24 16.85 -5.52
CA PHE A 54 -15.86 16.70 -5.08
C PHE A 54 -14.91 17.57 -5.90
N PRO A 55 -13.86 18.15 -5.31
CA PRO A 55 -12.88 18.91 -6.06
C PRO A 55 -12.09 18.02 -7.01
N VAL A 56 -11.74 18.53 -8.19
CA VAL A 56 -11.01 17.80 -9.24
C VAL A 56 -9.72 17.17 -8.70
N PHE A 57 -9.01 17.84 -7.79
CA PHE A 57 -7.78 17.29 -7.22
C PHE A 57 -8.00 15.93 -6.52
N GLN A 58 -9.16 15.67 -5.91
CA GLN A 58 -9.44 14.37 -5.30
C GLN A 58 -9.55 13.25 -6.34
N PHE A 59 -10.13 13.53 -7.50
CA PHE A 59 -10.17 12.57 -8.60
C PHE A 59 -8.78 12.29 -9.15
N VAL A 60 -7.93 13.31 -9.23
CA VAL A 60 -6.52 13.15 -9.64
C VAL A 60 -5.77 12.29 -8.61
N GLN A 61 -5.95 12.55 -7.31
CA GLN A 61 -5.36 11.74 -6.24
C GLN A 61 -5.79 10.28 -6.36
N TYR A 62 -7.08 9.99 -6.25
CA TYR A 62 -7.58 8.61 -6.26
C TYR A 62 -7.35 7.90 -7.60
N GLY A 63 -7.53 8.60 -8.72
CA GLY A 63 -7.30 8.05 -10.06
C GLY A 63 -5.83 7.69 -10.29
N SER A 64 -4.90 8.56 -9.87
CA SER A 64 -3.47 8.29 -9.95
C SER A 64 -3.04 7.16 -9.01
N SER A 65 -3.62 7.06 -7.80
CA SER A 65 -3.39 5.94 -6.89
C SER A 65 -3.86 4.60 -7.48
N ALA A 66 -5.04 4.57 -8.10
CA ALA A 66 -5.56 3.38 -8.75
C ALA A 66 -4.66 2.94 -9.92
N LEU A 67 -4.22 3.89 -10.75
CA LEU A 67 -3.29 3.61 -11.85
C LEU A 67 -1.95 3.09 -11.31
N ALA A 68 -1.39 3.72 -10.28
CA ALA A 68 -0.15 3.28 -9.64
C ALA A 68 -0.27 1.85 -9.09
N LEU A 69 -1.40 1.52 -8.45
CA LEU A 69 -1.67 0.18 -7.95
C LEU A 69 -1.71 -0.86 -9.08
N VAL A 70 -2.33 -0.54 -10.22
CA VAL A 70 -2.34 -1.41 -11.41
C VAL A 70 -0.90 -1.63 -11.92
N VAL A 71 -0.11 -0.57 -12.03
CA VAL A 71 1.29 -0.64 -12.48
C VAL A 71 2.13 -1.50 -11.53
N ILE A 72 2.00 -1.30 -10.22
CA ILE A 72 2.71 -2.11 -9.20
C ILE A 72 2.25 -3.57 -9.28
N GLY A 73 0.95 -3.84 -9.39
CA GLY A 73 0.41 -5.18 -9.53
C GLY A 73 0.92 -5.89 -10.80
N TRP A 74 0.97 -5.17 -11.91
CA TRP A 74 1.55 -5.66 -13.16
C TRP A 74 3.04 -5.94 -13.03
N PHE A 75 3.80 -5.03 -12.42
CA PHE A 75 5.22 -5.21 -12.16
C PHE A 75 5.50 -6.44 -11.28
N VAL A 76 4.77 -6.61 -10.18
CA VAL A 76 4.88 -7.78 -9.30
C VAL A 76 4.52 -9.06 -10.05
N ALA A 77 3.40 -9.08 -10.77
CA ALA A 77 2.97 -10.26 -11.52
C ALA A 77 3.97 -10.66 -12.61
N THR A 78 4.50 -9.69 -13.36
CA THR A 78 5.50 -9.96 -14.40
C THR A 78 6.85 -10.34 -13.82
N GLY A 79 7.27 -9.70 -12.72
CA GLY A 79 8.48 -10.04 -11.98
C GLY A 79 8.44 -11.48 -11.47
N LEU A 80 7.33 -11.88 -10.82
CA LEU A 80 7.14 -13.25 -10.33
C LEU A 80 7.11 -14.29 -11.46
N ARG A 81 6.52 -13.97 -12.62
CA ARG A 81 6.51 -14.86 -13.79
C ARG A 81 7.87 -15.01 -14.46
N ARG A 82 8.71 -13.98 -14.40
CA ARG A 82 10.07 -13.98 -14.98
C ARG A 82 11.12 -14.52 -14.02
N ALA A 83 10.81 -14.63 -12.72
CA ALA A 83 11.73 -15.19 -11.76
C ALA A 83 12.05 -16.65 -12.12
N PRO A 84 13.34 -17.04 -12.14
CA PRO A 84 13.70 -18.42 -12.41
C PRO A 84 13.06 -19.35 -11.38
N ALA A 85 12.55 -20.50 -11.84
CA ALA A 85 12.00 -21.52 -10.97
C ALA A 85 13.12 -22.14 -10.13
N VAL A 86 13.35 -21.61 -8.93
CA VAL A 86 14.30 -22.16 -7.97
C VAL A 86 13.52 -23.10 -7.04
N PRO A 87 13.98 -24.36 -6.84
CA PRO A 87 13.37 -25.25 -5.87
C PRO A 87 13.29 -24.58 -4.50
N ALA A 88 12.14 -24.71 -3.83
CA ALA A 88 11.99 -24.22 -2.47
C ALA A 88 13.07 -24.87 -1.58
N PRO A 89 13.74 -24.12 -0.69
CA PRO A 89 14.67 -24.70 0.26
C PRO A 89 13.98 -25.79 1.08
N VAL A 90 14.69 -26.89 1.36
CA VAL A 90 14.18 -28.01 2.19
C VAL A 90 13.72 -27.52 3.58
N GLU A 91 14.30 -26.42 4.04
CA GLU A 91 14.03 -25.75 5.31
C GLU A 91 12.65 -25.04 5.35
N VAL A 92 11.99 -24.82 4.21
CA VAL A 92 10.69 -24.12 4.12
C VAL A 92 9.58 -25.15 3.95
N PRO A 93 8.68 -25.33 4.94
CA PRO A 93 7.55 -26.24 4.82
C PRO A 93 6.64 -25.83 3.66
N VAL A 94 6.33 -26.78 2.77
CA VAL A 94 5.35 -26.56 1.73
C VAL A 94 3.97 -26.59 2.36
N LEU A 95 3.33 -25.43 2.49
CA LEU A 95 2.00 -25.32 3.09
C LEU A 95 0.99 -26.17 2.30
N GLY A 96 0.30 -27.06 3.00
CA GLY A 96 -0.86 -27.78 2.50
C GLY A 96 -2.06 -26.85 2.27
N ARG A 97 -3.09 -27.34 1.59
CA ARG A 97 -4.29 -26.53 1.27
C ARG A 97 -4.94 -25.92 2.53
N ARG A 98 -5.06 -26.70 3.61
CA ARG A 98 -5.68 -26.24 4.87
C ARG A 98 -4.87 -25.13 5.55
N GLU A 99 -3.55 -25.29 5.62
CA GLU A 99 -2.64 -24.31 6.21
C GLU A 99 -2.66 -23.01 5.43
N ARG A 100 -2.70 -23.07 4.08
CA ARG A 100 -2.85 -21.88 3.24
C ARG A 100 -4.15 -21.13 3.53
N TRP A 101 -5.27 -21.84 3.61
CA TRP A 101 -6.55 -21.21 3.96
C TRP A 101 -6.57 -20.67 5.39
N GLY A 102 -5.91 -21.35 6.33
CA GLY A 102 -5.72 -20.87 7.70
C GLY A 102 -4.92 -19.56 7.73
N ALA A 103 -3.79 -19.51 7.02
CA ALA A 103 -2.96 -18.32 6.88
C ALA A 103 -3.73 -17.16 6.25
N LEU A 104 -4.42 -17.42 5.13
CA LEU A 104 -5.27 -16.41 4.48
C LEU A 104 -6.40 -15.92 5.39
N GLY A 105 -7.02 -16.83 6.15
CA GLY A 105 -8.05 -16.49 7.13
C GLY A 105 -7.51 -15.60 8.25
N LEU A 106 -6.35 -15.93 8.81
CA LEU A 106 -5.66 -15.11 9.81
C LEU A 106 -5.34 -13.72 9.27
N LEU A 107 -4.73 -13.64 8.09
CA LEU A 107 -4.38 -12.36 7.47
C LEU A 107 -5.63 -11.52 7.19
N ALA A 108 -6.69 -12.13 6.64
CA ALA A 108 -7.96 -11.46 6.39
C ALA A 108 -8.59 -10.95 7.69
N LEU A 109 -8.56 -11.74 8.76
CA LEU A 109 -9.07 -11.34 10.07
C LEU A 109 -8.29 -10.15 10.63
N CYS A 110 -6.96 -10.17 10.59
CA CYS A 110 -6.14 -9.07 11.08
C CYS A 110 -6.34 -7.80 10.25
N VAL A 111 -6.45 -7.91 8.92
CA VAL A 111 -6.80 -6.79 8.03
C VAL A 111 -8.16 -6.20 8.40
N LEU A 112 -9.19 -7.03 8.53
CA LEU A 112 -10.53 -6.58 8.92
C LEU A 112 -10.51 -5.91 10.30
N ALA A 113 -9.83 -6.50 11.28
CA ALA A 113 -9.69 -5.92 12.61
C ALA A 113 -8.99 -4.55 12.57
N GLY A 114 -7.93 -4.40 11.77
CA GLY A 114 -7.23 -3.13 11.58
C GLY A 114 -8.09 -2.05 10.94
N VAL A 115 -8.84 -2.41 9.88
CA VAL A 115 -9.82 -1.53 9.23
C VAL A 115 -10.89 -1.08 10.23
N VAL A 116 -11.55 -2.03 10.89
CA VAL A 116 -12.64 -1.76 11.86
C VAL A 116 -12.11 -0.88 12.99
N HIS A 117 -10.95 -1.21 13.55
CA HIS A 117 -10.35 -0.42 14.63
C HIS A 117 -10.11 1.03 14.21
N ARG A 118 -9.51 1.27 13.04
CA ARG A 118 -9.22 2.63 12.57
C ARG A 118 -10.49 3.40 12.23
N CYS A 119 -11.46 2.78 11.57
CA CYS A 119 -12.73 3.41 11.25
C CYS A 119 -13.57 3.71 12.50
N ALA A 120 -13.59 2.80 13.48
CA ALA A 120 -14.26 3.03 14.76
C ALA A 120 -13.60 4.17 15.55
N ARG A 121 -12.27 4.26 15.54
CA ARG A 121 -11.51 5.37 16.15
C ARG A 121 -11.81 6.70 15.49
N TRP A 122 -11.91 6.72 14.16
CA TRP A 122 -12.34 7.91 13.41
C TRP A 122 -13.74 8.34 13.82
N TYR A 123 -14.70 7.41 13.82
CA TYR A 123 -16.10 7.70 14.18
C TYR A 123 -16.22 8.17 15.62
N ALA A 124 -15.47 7.59 16.56
CA ALA A 124 -15.46 8.01 17.96
C ALA A 124 -14.90 9.44 18.13
N HIS A 125 -14.02 9.89 17.24
CA HIS A 125 -13.42 11.23 17.31
C HIS A 125 -14.26 12.30 16.59
N PHE A 126 -14.77 11.99 15.40
CA PHE A 126 -15.47 12.95 14.53
C PHE A 126 -17.00 12.82 14.55
N GLY A 127 -17.54 11.71 15.06
CA GLY A 127 -18.99 11.46 15.20
C GLY A 127 -19.75 11.18 13.91
N ARG A 128 -19.15 11.36 12.73
CA ARG A 128 -19.76 11.12 11.42
C ARG A 128 -18.72 10.83 10.34
N VAL A 129 -19.19 10.26 9.23
CA VAL A 129 -18.46 10.15 7.96
C VAL A 129 -19.23 11.00 6.95
N GLU A 130 -18.62 12.09 6.47
CA GLU A 130 -19.28 13.04 5.56
C GLU A 130 -19.32 12.52 4.12
N SER A 131 -18.21 11.91 3.67
CA SER A 131 -18.13 11.23 2.39
C SER A 131 -17.46 9.85 2.52
N PRO A 132 -17.85 8.86 1.69
CA PRO A 132 -17.08 7.64 1.52
C PRO A 132 -15.60 7.89 1.19
N LEU A 133 -15.28 8.98 0.48
CA LEU A 133 -13.91 9.33 0.15
C LEU A 133 -13.07 9.72 1.36
N ASP A 134 -13.70 10.18 2.46
CA ASP A 134 -12.95 10.61 3.65
C ASP A 134 -12.51 9.41 4.50
N ILE A 135 -13.25 8.30 4.43
CA ILE A 135 -12.96 7.10 5.22
C ILE A 135 -12.02 6.13 4.51
N ILE A 136 -11.89 6.21 3.17
CA ILE A 136 -11.01 5.34 2.37
C ILE A 136 -9.57 5.34 2.90
N PRO A 137 -8.89 6.49 3.12
CA PRO A 137 -7.52 6.49 3.60
C PRO A 137 -7.41 5.81 4.97
N THR A 138 -8.35 6.11 5.87
CA THR A 138 -8.43 5.51 7.21
C THR A 138 -8.56 3.99 7.14
N ALA A 139 -9.42 3.48 6.26
CA ALA A 139 -9.58 2.05 6.02
C ALA A 139 -8.29 1.44 5.44
N CYS A 140 -7.67 2.07 4.44
CA CYS A 140 -6.42 1.60 3.84
C CYS A 140 -5.27 1.51 4.86
N PHE A 141 -5.09 2.53 5.72
CA PHE A 141 -4.10 2.49 6.79
C PHE A 141 -4.40 1.40 7.82
N GLY A 142 -5.69 1.20 8.15
CA GLY A 142 -6.14 0.10 9.00
C GLY A 142 -5.81 -1.26 8.40
N ALA A 143 -6.08 -1.45 7.11
CA ALA A 143 -5.77 -2.68 6.38
C ALA A 143 -4.26 -2.95 6.36
N GLY A 144 -3.43 -1.94 6.08
CA GLY A 144 -1.97 -2.08 6.08
C GLY A 144 -1.42 -2.46 7.46
N ALA A 145 -1.88 -1.80 8.52
CA ALA A 145 -1.47 -2.13 9.89
C ALA A 145 -1.92 -3.54 10.31
N GLY A 146 -3.16 -3.91 9.96
CA GLY A 146 -3.69 -5.25 10.19
C GLY A 146 -2.93 -6.33 9.45
N LEU A 147 -2.57 -6.10 8.18
CA LEU A 147 -1.73 -7.01 7.41
C LEU A 147 -0.36 -7.21 8.05
N ALA A 148 0.30 -6.12 8.48
CA ALA A 148 1.59 -6.19 9.16
C ALA A 148 1.50 -7.03 10.46
N ALA A 149 0.47 -6.80 11.28
CA ALA A 149 0.22 -7.59 12.48
C ALA A 149 -0.05 -9.07 12.16
N GLY A 150 -0.87 -9.35 11.15
CA GLY A 150 -1.16 -10.71 10.71
C GLY A 150 0.08 -11.46 10.21
N LEU A 151 0.96 -10.78 9.47
CA LEU A 151 2.24 -11.36 9.02
C LEU A 151 3.18 -11.67 10.19
N LEU A 152 3.22 -10.81 11.22
CA LEU A 152 3.99 -11.08 12.43
C LEU A 152 3.42 -12.27 13.21
N LEU A 153 2.10 -12.32 13.40
CA LEU A 153 1.43 -13.43 14.09
C LEU A 153 1.57 -14.75 13.35
N TYR A 154 1.56 -14.73 12.02
CA TYR A 154 1.77 -15.91 11.20
C TYR A 154 3.22 -16.43 11.28
N GLY A 155 4.18 -15.53 11.52
CA GLY A 155 5.61 -15.85 11.58
C GLY A 155 6.12 -16.36 12.93
N VAL A 156 5.27 -16.40 13.95
CA VAL A 156 5.55 -16.92 15.30
C VAL A 156 4.91 -18.30 15.46
#